data_AF-A0A8S8Y587-F1
#
_entry.id   AF-A0A8S8Y587-F1
#
_cell.length_a   1.000
_cell.length_b   1.000
_cell.length_c   1.000
_cell.angle_alpha   90.00
_cell.angle_beta   90.00
_cell.angle_gamma   90.00
#
_symmetry.space_group_name_H-M   'P 1'
#
loop_
_entity.id
_entity.type
_entity.pdbx_description
1 polymer ?
#
loop_
_entity_poly.entity_id
_entity_poly.type
_entity_poly.pdbx_seq_one_letter_code
_entity_poly.pdbx_strand_id
1 'polypeptide(L)'
;MADAPLLPHDRGHELWTMEDGASRKLMASIDRWVSAIVGDDGIDMPLSGSGPSIEATIYARQDGLVVGCAVVDYILQIWAPSVRVSWFAGDGKRVSSGDEIAVLSGARDDVLAVERLALNALGQLSGIATEAKRWSAIAPKQIACTRKTVWGLLDKWAVHMGGGLTHRLSKDDAMMIKENDLASMHEDMDTHAERLVTFLQHVDPAEVGVPRS
;
A
#
# COMPACT_ATOMS: atom_id res chain seq x y z
N MET A 1 21.72 4.14 -11.15
CA MET A 1 22.19 2.77 -10.86
C MET A 1 21.70 1.88 -11.98
N ALA A 2 22.54 0.99 -12.48
CA ALA A 2 22.28 0.20 -13.69
C ALA A 2 20.94 -0.56 -13.60
N ASP A 3 20.24 -0.56 -14.74
CA ASP A 3 18.94 -1.16 -15.04
C ASP A 3 18.94 -2.65 -14.66
N ALA A 4 18.62 -2.94 -13.39
CA ALA A 4 18.41 -4.32 -12.95
C ALA A 4 17.16 -4.81 -13.68
N PRO A 5 17.19 -6.00 -14.33
CA PRO A 5 16.05 -6.49 -15.07
C PRO A 5 14.83 -6.51 -14.16
N LEU A 6 13.75 -5.85 -14.61
CA LEU A 6 12.46 -5.84 -13.93
C LEU A 6 12.10 -7.28 -13.55
N LEU A 7 12.04 -7.52 -12.23
CA LEU A 7 11.72 -8.84 -11.74
C LEU A 7 10.32 -9.22 -12.21
N PRO A 8 10.11 -10.46 -12.69
CA PRO A 8 8.78 -10.91 -13.07
C PRO A 8 7.80 -10.62 -11.95
N HIS A 9 6.72 -9.90 -12.29
CA HIS A 9 5.65 -9.52 -11.37
C HIS A 9 5.98 -8.54 -10.24
N ASP A 10 7.13 -7.85 -10.25
CA ASP A 10 7.28 -6.68 -9.37
C ASP A 10 6.80 -5.40 -10.07
N ARG A 11 5.96 -4.65 -9.36
CA ARG A 11 5.27 -3.43 -9.82
C ARG A 11 5.30 -2.35 -8.74
N GLY A 12 6.21 -2.46 -7.77
CA GLY A 12 6.35 -1.46 -6.71
C GLY A 12 6.56 -0.04 -7.25
N HIS A 13 7.35 0.09 -8.32
CA HIS A 13 7.60 1.37 -9.00
C HIS A 13 6.33 2.01 -9.60
N GLU A 14 5.29 1.24 -9.91
CA GLU A 14 4.00 1.80 -10.36
C GLU A 14 3.18 2.39 -9.20
N LEU A 15 3.54 2.10 -7.95
CA LEU A 15 2.87 2.60 -6.76
C LEU A 15 3.65 3.77 -6.15
N TRP A 16 4.97 3.64 -6.01
CA TRP A 16 5.78 4.63 -5.32
C TRP A 16 7.27 4.55 -5.73
N THR A 17 7.93 5.70 -5.83
CA THR A 17 9.38 5.80 -6.03
C THR A 17 9.97 6.88 -5.12
N MET A 18 11.29 6.83 -4.86
CA MET A 18 11.98 7.87 -4.09
C MET A 18 11.99 9.23 -4.81
N GLU A 19 11.93 9.24 -6.14
CA GLU A 19 12.00 10.45 -6.96
C GLU A 19 10.62 11.12 -7.10
N ASP A 20 9.58 10.33 -7.36
CA ASP A 20 8.23 10.84 -7.67
C ASP A 20 7.26 10.75 -6.49
N GLY A 21 7.60 10.00 -5.44
CA GLY A 21 6.69 9.70 -4.33
C GLY A 21 5.52 8.81 -4.78
N ALA A 22 4.33 9.08 -4.25
CA ALA A 22 3.12 8.30 -4.52
C ALA A 22 2.59 8.54 -5.94
N SER A 23 2.44 7.46 -6.71
CA SER A 23 1.93 7.54 -8.08
C SER A 23 0.43 7.88 -8.12
N ARG A 24 -0.06 8.32 -9.29
CA ARG A 24 -1.52 8.52 -9.52
C ARG A 24 -2.33 7.27 -9.17
N LYS A 25 -1.81 6.07 -9.46
CA LYS A 25 -2.50 4.81 -9.17
C LYS A 25 -2.63 4.58 -7.67
N LEU A 26 -1.57 4.84 -6.92
CA LEU A 26 -1.58 4.77 -5.46
C LEU A 26 -2.52 5.83 -4.89
N MET A 27 -2.42 7.09 -5.34
CA MET A 27 -3.30 8.19 -4.89
C MET A 27 -4.79 7.89 -5.11
N ALA A 28 -5.17 7.30 -6.26
CA ALA A 28 -6.55 6.88 -6.51
C ALA A 28 -7.02 5.72 -5.60
N SER A 29 -6.10 4.92 -5.07
CA SER A 29 -6.42 3.93 -4.04
C SER A 29 -6.51 4.56 -2.65
N ILE A 30 -5.65 5.52 -2.34
CA ILE A 30 -5.66 6.30 -1.10
C ILE A 30 -7.00 7.03 -0.98
N ASP A 31 -7.43 7.74 -2.03
CA ASP A 31 -8.70 8.46 -2.07
C ASP A 31 -9.90 7.59 -1.66
N ARG A 32 -10.02 6.39 -2.24
CA ARG A 32 -11.11 5.48 -1.95
C ARG A 32 -11.11 4.98 -0.51
N TRP A 33 -9.93 4.63 0.02
CA TRP A 33 -9.81 4.17 1.40
C TRP A 33 -10.02 5.30 2.40
N VAL A 34 -9.40 6.45 2.17
CA VAL A 34 -9.55 7.62 3.03
C VAL A 34 -11.02 8.05 3.07
N SER A 35 -11.69 8.16 1.93
CA SER A 35 -13.12 8.53 1.89
C SER A 35 -13.99 7.56 2.70
N ALA A 36 -13.71 6.25 2.63
CA ALA A 36 -14.44 5.26 3.41
C ALA A 36 -14.19 5.42 4.92
N ILE A 37 -12.94 5.52 5.36
CA ILE A 37 -12.58 5.57 6.78
C ILE A 37 -13.02 6.90 7.41
N VAL A 38 -12.85 8.01 6.70
CA VAL A 38 -13.30 9.33 7.14
C VAL A 38 -14.83 9.37 7.26
N GLY A 39 -15.55 8.78 6.30
CA GLY A 39 -17.00 8.64 6.36
C GLY A 39 -17.48 7.74 7.50
N ASP A 40 -16.79 6.64 7.80
CA ASP A 40 -17.10 5.76 8.93
C ASP A 40 -16.95 6.47 10.29
N ASP A 41 -16.05 7.47 10.37
CA ASP A 41 -15.89 8.35 11.54
C ASP A 41 -16.90 9.52 11.55
N GLY A 42 -17.86 9.55 10.61
CA GLY A 42 -18.96 10.52 10.54
C GLY A 42 -18.56 11.90 9.99
N ILE A 43 -17.43 11.98 9.30
CA ILE A 43 -16.96 13.21 8.65
C ILE A 43 -17.40 13.17 7.18
N ASP A 44 -18.58 13.71 6.91
CA ASP A 44 -19.16 13.71 5.56
C ASP A 44 -18.72 14.92 4.71
N MET A 45 -18.12 15.94 5.33
CA MET A 45 -17.66 17.16 4.68
C MET A 45 -16.31 17.59 5.26
N PRO A 46 -15.47 18.32 4.50
CA PRO A 46 -14.21 18.86 5.02
C PRO A 46 -14.42 19.70 6.27
N LEU A 47 -13.58 19.45 7.27
CA LEU A 47 -13.57 20.14 8.54
C LEU A 47 -13.22 21.61 8.32
N SER A 48 -13.91 22.49 9.06
CA SER A 48 -13.78 23.94 8.94
C SER A 48 -13.23 24.62 10.19
N GLY A 49 -12.74 23.84 11.18
CA GLY A 49 -12.00 24.35 12.31
C GLY A 49 -12.81 25.14 13.32
N SER A 50 -12.78 24.71 14.58
CA SER A 50 -13.18 25.53 15.73
C SER A 50 -12.21 25.32 16.89
N GLY A 51 -12.15 26.31 17.78
CA GLY A 51 -11.33 26.27 18.98
C GLY A 51 -9.92 26.86 18.81
N PRO A 52 -9.13 26.85 19.91
CA PRO A 52 -7.78 27.39 19.90
C PRO A 52 -6.85 26.55 19.02
N SER A 53 -5.81 27.17 18.47
CA SER A 53 -4.75 26.45 17.79
C SER A 53 -3.95 25.61 18.78
N ILE A 54 -3.65 24.36 18.42
CA ILE A 54 -2.80 23.46 19.20
C ILE A 54 -1.71 22.85 18.32
N GLU A 55 -0.73 22.23 18.97
CA GLU A 55 0.25 21.36 18.34
C GLU A 55 0.18 19.97 18.97
N ALA A 56 0.27 18.93 18.15
CA ALA A 56 0.28 17.54 18.56
C ALA A 56 1.44 16.81 17.87
N THR A 57 2.27 16.12 18.65
CA THR A 57 3.43 15.39 18.13
C THR A 57 3.15 13.89 18.06
N ILE A 58 3.43 13.29 16.91
CA ILE A 58 3.35 11.85 16.68
C ILE A 58 4.72 11.25 17.00
N TYR A 59 4.76 10.30 17.94
CA TYR A 59 5.97 9.58 18.34
C TYR A 59 5.93 8.12 17.92
N ALA A 60 7.08 7.59 17.51
CA ALA A 60 7.28 6.15 17.35
C ALA A 60 7.26 5.46 18.72
N ARG A 61 6.45 4.41 18.87
CA ARG A 61 6.41 3.59 20.10
C ARG A 61 7.24 2.31 20.01
N GLN A 62 7.73 1.98 18.82
CA GLN A 62 8.50 0.79 18.50
C GLN A 62 9.44 1.12 17.34
N ASP A 63 10.51 0.33 17.22
CA ASP A 63 11.45 0.44 16.09
C ASP A 63 10.79 -0.07 14.81
N GLY A 64 11.00 0.63 13.70
CA GLY A 64 10.37 0.24 12.44
C GLY A 64 10.67 1.16 11.26
N LEU A 65 9.88 0.99 10.20
CA LEU A 65 9.83 1.88 9.04
C LEU A 65 8.54 2.68 9.09
N VAL A 66 8.63 3.98 8.83
CA VAL A 66 7.45 4.84 8.65
C VAL A 66 6.92 4.66 7.24
N VAL A 67 5.64 4.28 7.11
CA VAL A 67 4.90 4.27 5.85
C VAL A 67 3.47 4.73 6.10
N GLY A 68 2.92 5.51 5.17
CA GLY A 68 1.59 6.09 5.24
C GLY A 68 1.58 7.62 5.24
N CYS A 69 2.71 8.30 5.07
CA CYS A 69 2.76 9.77 5.07
C CYS A 69 1.84 10.34 3.98
N ALA A 70 1.88 9.79 2.77
CA ALA A 70 0.99 10.19 1.68
C ALA A 70 -0.51 10.02 2.00
N VAL A 71 -0.88 9.07 2.87
CA VAL A 71 -2.28 8.88 3.30
C VAL A 71 -2.69 9.99 4.27
N VAL A 72 -1.82 10.31 5.23
CA VAL A 72 -2.05 11.40 6.18
C VAL A 72 -2.10 12.74 5.46
N ASP A 73 -1.15 13.00 4.56
CA ASP A 73 -1.14 14.23 3.74
C ASP A 73 -2.45 14.38 2.95
N TYR A 74 -2.97 13.28 2.38
CA TYR A 74 -4.24 13.28 1.67
C TYR A 74 -5.44 13.59 2.58
N ILE A 75 -5.49 12.98 3.78
CA ILE A 75 -6.52 13.27 4.78
C ILE A 75 -6.53 14.76 5.11
N LEU A 76 -5.36 15.34 5.42
CA LEU A 76 -5.26 16.75 5.80
C LEU A 76 -5.60 17.66 4.63
N GLN A 77 -5.11 17.37 3.43
CA GLN A 77 -5.35 18.21 2.26
C GLN A 77 -6.83 18.29 1.88
N ILE A 78 -7.56 17.17 1.95
CA ILE A 78 -8.94 17.08 1.47
C ILE A 78 -9.96 17.31 2.59
N TRP A 79 -9.72 16.73 3.76
CA TRP A 79 -10.72 16.64 4.83
C TRP A 79 -10.42 17.56 6.02
N ALA A 80 -9.18 18.02 6.20
CA ALA A 80 -8.83 18.91 7.31
C ALA A 80 -7.80 19.99 6.88
N PRO A 81 -8.12 20.85 5.89
CA PRO A 81 -7.15 21.77 5.29
C PRO A 81 -6.64 22.86 6.26
N SER A 82 -7.28 23.02 7.41
CA SER A 82 -6.84 23.92 8.49
C SER A 82 -5.63 23.35 9.27
N VAL A 83 -5.42 22.04 9.20
CA VAL A 83 -4.36 21.32 9.91
C VAL A 83 -3.15 21.18 9.00
N ARG A 84 -1.99 21.62 9.49
CA ARG A 84 -0.70 21.44 8.84
C ARG A 84 0.07 20.31 9.49
N VAL A 85 0.84 19.58 8.70
CA VAL A 85 1.79 18.56 9.16
C VAL A 85 3.22 18.96 8.82
N SER A 86 4.14 18.71 9.74
CA SER A 86 5.58 18.80 9.54
C SER A 86 6.21 17.44 9.82
N TRP A 87 6.71 16.77 8.77
CA TRP A 87 7.31 15.45 8.88
C TRP A 87 8.79 15.54 9.29
N PHE A 88 9.17 14.78 10.30
CA PHE A 88 10.56 14.48 10.63
C PHE A 88 10.98 13.12 10.09
N ALA A 89 10.01 12.23 9.83
CA ALA A 89 10.21 10.94 9.21
C ALA A 89 9.18 10.70 8.08
N GLY A 90 9.67 10.69 6.83
CA GLY A 90 8.86 10.38 5.66
C GLY A 90 8.79 8.87 5.35
N ASP A 91 7.99 8.53 4.34
CA ASP A 91 7.81 7.16 3.87
C ASP A 91 9.16 6.47 3.58
N GLY A 92 9.37 5.29 4.17
CA GLY A 92 10.59 4.48 4.05
C GLY A 92 11.68 4.83 5.07
N LYS A 93 11.54 5.90 5.86
CA LYS A 93 12.52 6.24 6.90
C LYS A 93 12.43 5.24 8.06
N ARG A 94 13.59 4.81 8.57
CA ARG A 94 13.70 4.03 9.80
C ARG A 94 13.60 4.94 11.02
N VAL A 95 12.84 4.50 12.02
CA VAL A 95 12.66 5.16 13.32
C VAL A 95 12.90 4.17 14.46
N SER A 96 13.27 4.70 15.62
CA SER A 96 13.42 3.97 16.88
C SER A 96 12.32 4.41 17.85
N SER A 97 12.01 3.56 18.84
CA SER A 97 11.08 3.94 19.92
C SER A 97 11.51 5.26 20.58
N GLY A 98 10.58 6.22 20.64
CA GLY A 98 10.79 7.56 21.19
C GLY A 98 11.08 8.63 20.13
N ASP A 99 11.38 8.25 18.88
CA ASP A 99 11.60 9.22 17.81
C ASP A 99 10.33 10.00 17.47
N GLU A 100 10.49 11.30 17.18
CA GLU A 100 9.44 12.13 16.62
C GLU A 100 9.25 11.81 15.13
N ILE A 101 8.02 11.49 14.73
CA ILE A 101 7.66 11.19 13.34
C ILE A 101 7.17 12.45 12.65
N ALA A 102 6.26 13.18 13.29
CA ALA A 102 5.67 14.40 12.74
C ALA A 102 5.05 15.28 13.82
N VAL A 103 4.82 16.55 13.49
CA VAL A 103 4.00 17.48 14.28
C VAL A 103 2.80 17.93 13.44
N LEU A 104 1.60 17.84 14.03
CA LEU A 104 0.36 18.39 13.51
C LEU A 104 0.06 19.72 14.22
N SER A 105 -0.30 20.76 13.48
CA SER A 105 -0.66 22.07 14.03
C SER A 105 -1.93 22.59 13.36
N GLY A 106 -2.91 23.05 14.15
CA GLY A 106 -4.17 23.56 13.62
C GLY A 106 -5.23 23.78 14.69
N ALA A 107 -6.47 24.00 14.27
CA ALA A 107 -7.61 24.11 15.18
C ALA A 107 -7.75 22.82 16.01
N ARG A 108 -7.92 22.96 17.32
CA ARG A 108 -7.99 21.82 18.26
C ARG A 108 -8.96 20.74 17.80
N ASP A 109 -10.18 21.13 17.43
CA ASP A 109 -11.23 20.16 17.13
C ASP A 109 -10.90 19.38 15.84
N ASP A 110 -10.27 20.02 14.85
CA ASP A 110 -9.84 19.36 13.62
C ASP A 110 -8.64 18.43 13.85
N VAL A 111 -7.63 18.88 14.61
CA VAL A 111 -6.45 18.06 14.95
C VAL A 111 -6.87 16.78 15.68
N LEU A 112 -7.80 16.90 16.65
CA LEU A 112 -8.30 15.75 17.41
C LEU A 112 -9.18 14.84 16.54
N ALA A 113 -9.96 15.38 15.60
CA ALA A 113 -10.81 14.60 14.71
C ALA A 113 -9.98 13.70 13.77
N VAL A 114 -8.87 14.21 13.22
CA VAL A 114 -8.02 13.44 12.30
C VAL A 114 -6.95 12.58 12.99
N GLU A 115 -6.74 12.73 14.29
CA GLU A 115 -5.69 12.04 15.05
C GLU A 115 -5.78 10.52 14.86
N ARG A 116 -6.95 9.93 15.13
CA ARG A 116 -7.13 8.47 15.09
C ARG A 116 -6.99 7.95 13.66
N LEU A 117 -7.53 8.68 12.69
CA LEU A 117 -7.43 8.36 11.26
C LEU A 117 -5.97 8.28 10.82
N ALA A 118 -5.18 9.30 11.16
CA ALA A 118 -3.77 9.37 10.84
C ALA A 118 -2.97 8.26 11.52
N LEU A 119 -3.19 8.03 12.82
CA LEU A 119 -2.49 6.99 13.58
C LEU A 119 -2.83 5.57 13.10
N ASN A 120 -4.08 5.30 12.74
CA ASN A 120 -4.50 4.01 12.21
C ASN A 120 -3.82 3.72 10.86
N ALA A 121 -3.80 4.70 9.95
CA ALA A 121 -3.15 4.56 8.66
C ALA A 121 -1.64 4.35 8.80
N LEU A 122 -0.96 5.22 9.56
CA LEU A 122 0.48 5.12 9.81
C LEU A 122 0.83 3.80 10.49
N GLY A 123 0.11 3.43 11.56
CA GLY A 123 0.38 2.21 12.32
C GLY A 123 0.24 0.95 11.48
N GLN A 124 -0.84 0.83 10.70
CA GLN A 124 -1.09 -0.32 9.84
C GLN A 124 -0.01 -0.46 8.76
N LEU A 125 0.26 0.60 8.01
CA LEU A 125 1.18 0.56 6.87
C LEU A 125 2.65 0.45 7.33
N SER A 126 3.02 1.18 8.38
CA SER A 126 4.35 1.05 9.00
C SER A 126 4.57 -0.37 9.56
N GLY A 127 3.55 -0.98 10.16
CA GLY A 127 3.60 -2.36 10.65
C GLY A 127 3.86 -3.36 9.52
N ILE A 128 3.11 -3.26 8.43
CA ILE A 128 3.31 -4.11 7.24
C ILE A 128 4.71 -3.94 6.67
N ALA A 129 5.18 -2.70 6.50
CA ALA A 129 6.51 -2.42 5.93
C ALA A 129 7.64 -2.93 6.82
N THR A 130 7.51 -2.74 8.14
CA THR A 130 8.49 -3.22 9.13
C THR A 130 8.57 -4.74 9.13
N GLU A 131 7.43 -5.43 9.11
CA GLU A 131 7.40 -6.89 9.09
C GLU A 131 7.90 -7.43 7.74
N ALA A 132 7.52 -6.82 6.62
CA ALA A 132 8.09 -7.15 5.31
C ALA A 132 9.62 -7.01 5.30
N LYS A 133 10.16 -5.93 5.88
CA LYS A 133 11.60 -5.73 6.02
C LYS A 133 12.26 -6.83 6.82
N ARG A 134 11.63 -7.27 7.91
CA ARG A 134 12.11 -8.38 8.75
C ARG A 134 12.18 -9.68 7.97
N TRP A 135 11.12 -10.05 7.25
CA TRP A 135 11.09 -11.26 6.42
C TRP A 135 12.10 -11.19 5.28
N SER A 136 12.20 -10.06 4.57
CA SER A 136 13.15 -9.87 3.47
C SER A 136 14.61 -10.00 3.94
N ALA A 137 14.91 -9.64 5.21
CA ALA A 137 16.25 -9.73 5.76
C ALA A 137 16.68 -11.17 6.08
N ILE A 138 15.75 -12.09 6.35
CA ILE A 138 16.05 -13.48 6.74
C ILE A 138 15.79 -14.50 5.63
N ALA A 139 15.01 -14.13 4.61
CA ALA A 139 14.64 -15.04 3.54
C ALA A 139 15.84 -15.33 2.61
N PRO A 140 16.02 -16.59 2.17
CA PRO A 140 17.11 -16.96 1.24
C PRO A 140 16.89 -16.42 -0.17
N LYS A 141 15.67 -15.94 -0.48
CA LYS A 141 15.24 -15.36 -1.75
C LYS A 141 14.28 -14.20 -1.48
N GLN A 142 13.94 -13.45 -2.51
CA GLN A 142 12.96 -12.38 -2.40
C GLN A 142 11.59 -12.91 -1.95
N ILE A 143 10.93 -12.12 -1.10
CA ILE A 143 9.55 -12.36 -0.68
C ILE A 143 8.60 -11.53 -1.53
N ALA A 144 7.42 -12.06 -1.79
CA ALA A 144 6.36 -11.35 -2.50
C ALA A 144 5.07 -11.38 -1.69
N CYS A 145 4.33 -10.28 -1.69
CA CYS A 145 2.98 -10.26 -1.14
C CYS A 145 1.97 -10.94 -2.09
N THR A 146 0.71 -10.97 -1.67
CA THR A 146 -0.37 -11.60 -2.44
C THR A 146 -1.52 -10.61 -2.65
N ARG A 147 -2.66 -11.11 -3.16
CA ARG A 147 -3.92 -10.36 -3.20
C ARG A 147 -4.79 -10.54 -1.95
N LYS A 148 -4.27 -11.23 -0.91
CA LYS A 148 -4.91 -11.33 0.41
C LYS A 148 -4.54 -10.08 1.20
N THR A 149 -5.16 -8.98 0.83
CA THR A 149 -4.90 -7.63 1.36
C THR A 149 -6.15 -7.10 2.05
N VAL A 150 -5.96 -6.35 3.12
CA VAL A 150 -7.01 -5.59 3.80
C VAL A 150 -7.18 -4.24 3.12
N TRP A 151 -6.10 -3.48 2.87
CA TRP A 151 -6.15 -2.14 2.27
C TRP A 151 -5.80 -2.12 0.78
N GLY A 152 -5.92 -3.26 0.10
CA GLY A 152 -5.69 -3.35 -1.35
C GLY A 152 -4.26 -2.95 -1.74
N LEU A 153 -4.13 -1.91 -2.58
CA LEU A 153 -2.83 -1.45 -3.06
C LEU A 153 -1.96 -0.81 -1.98
N LEU A 154 -2.54 -0.28 -0.90
CA LEU A 154 -1.78 0.36 0.18
C LEU A 154 -0.95 -0.68 0.95
N ASP A 155 -1.50 -1.88 1.17
CA ASP A 155 -0.74 -2.99 1.78
C ASP A 155 0.45 -3.39 0.89
N LYS A 156 0.25 -3.42 -0.42
CA LYS A 156 1.31 -3.77 -1.39
C LYS A 156 2.38 -2.69 -1.44
N TRP A 157 1.98 -1.43 -1.38
CA TRP A 157 2.90 -0.31 -1.25
C TRP A 157 3.74 -0.43 0.02
N ALA A 158 3.12 -0.73 1.17
CA ALA A 158 3.86 -0.95 2.42
C ALA A 158 4.85 -2.12 2.32
N VAL A 159 4.45 -3.25 1.70
CA VAL A 159 5.39 -4.36 1.45
C VAL A 159 6.56 -3.92 0.56
N HIS A 160 6.29 -3.14 -0.49
CA HIS A 160 7.32 -2.60 -1.37
C HIS A 160 8.31 -1.71 -0.60
N MET A 161 7.81 -0.82 0.27
CA MET A 161 8.65 0.01 1.15
C MET A 161 9.50 -0.82 2.11
N GLY A 162 8.99 -1.98 2.55
CA GLY A 162 9.74 -2.97 3.33
C GLY A 162 10.80 -3.74 2.53
N GLY A 163 10.84 -3.60 1.19
CA GLY A 163 11.74 -4.34 0.30
C GLY A 163 11.23 -5.72 -0.09
N GLY A 164 9.91 -5.95 -0.02
CA GLY A 164 9.25 -7.10 -0.65
C GLY A 164 8.72 -6.77 -2.05
N LEU A 165 8.41 -7.79 -2.83
CA LEU A 165 7.83 -7.64 -4.16
C LEU A 165 6.30 -7.52 -4.09
N THR A 166 5.70 -6.72 -4.97
CA THR A 166 4.25 -6.50 -4.96
C THR A 166 3.44 -7.65 -5.53
N HIS A 167 4.08 -8.55 -6.30
CA HIS A 167 3.40 -9.44 -7.24
C HIS A 167 2.50 -8.61 -8.19
N ARG A 168 1.66 -9.29 -9.00
CA ARG A 168 0.61 -8.64 -9.80
C ARG A 168 -0.25 -7.68 -8.96
N LEU A 169 -0.48 -6.46 -9.41
CA LEU A 169 -1.31 -5.45 -8.74
C LEU A 169 -2.81 -5.77 -8.89
N SER A 170 -3.24 -6.09 -10.12
CA SER A 170 -4.63 -6.42 -10.48
C SER A 170 -4.77 -7.85 -11.04
N LYS A 171 -5.98 -8.26 -11.46
CA LYS A 171 -6.17 -9.51 -12.21
C LYS A 171 -5.57 -9.42 -13.62
N ASP A 172 -5.60 -8.23 -14.20
CA ASP A 172 -5.21 -7.99 -15.60
C ASP A 172 -3.69 -7.92 -15.78
N ASP A 173 -2.98 -7.51 -14.73
CA ASP A 173 -1.52 -7.37 -14.73
C ASP A 173 -0.76 -8.70 -14.93
N ALA A 174 -1.34 -9.81 -14.46
CA ALA A 174 -0.84 -11.14 -14.82
C ALA A 174 -1.95 -12.18 -14.73
N MET A 175 -2.12 -12.95 -15.81
CA MET A 175 -3.01 -14.10 -15.84
C MET A 175 -2.46 -15.18 -14.91
N MET A 176 -3.30 -15.67 -14.00
CA MET A 176 -3.00 -16.78 -13.11
C MET A 176 -4.14 -17.76 -13.25
N ILE A 177 -3.86 -18.84 -13.97
CA ILE A 177 -4.82 -19.91 -14.25
C ILE A 177 -4.96 -20.77 -13.01
N LYS A 178 -6.20 -20.88 -12.52
CA LYS A 178 -6.58 -21.76 -11.41
C LYS A 178 -7.38 -22.94 -11.93
N GLU A 179 -7.60 -23.91 -11.06
CA GLU A 179 -8.43 -25.08 -11.35
C GLU A 179 -9.82 -24.71 -11.85
N ASN A 180 -10.44 -23.68 -11.26
CA ASN A 180 -11.75 -23.18 -11.68
C ASN A 180 -11.72 -22.55 -13.09
N ASP A 181 -10.61 -21.89 -13.46
CA ASP A 181 -10.48 -21.27 -14.78
C ASP A 181 -10.38 -22.37 -15.84
N LEU A 182 -9.52 -23.37 -15.60
CA LEU A 182 -9.42 -24.59 -16.44
C LEU A 182 -10.76 -25.32 -16.50
N ALA A 183 -11.50 -25.34 -15.40
CA ALA A 183 -12.79 -25.98 -15.37
C ALA A 183 -13.79 -25.29 -16.31
N SER A 184 -13.78 -23.95 -16.36
CA SER A 184 -14.64 -23.18 -17.27
C SER A 184 -14.20 -23.22 -18.74
N MET A 185 -12.90 -23.34 -19.02
CA MET A 185 -12.37 -23.31 -20.39
C MET A 185 -12.53 -24.63 -21.14
N HIS A 186 -12.61 -25.73 -20.40
CA HIS A 186 -12.64 -27.10 -20.91
C HIS A 186 -13.74 -27.89 -20.19
N GLU A 187 -14.99 -27.43 -20.29
CA GLU A 187 -16.14 -28.03 -19.62
C GLU A 187 -16.38 -29.49 -20.03
N ASP A 188 -15.98 -29.84 -21.25
CA ASP A 188 -16.12 -31.12 -21.94
C ASP A 188 -15.12 -32.20 -21.49
N MET A 189 -14.12 -31.85 -20.68
CA MET A 189 -13.06 -32.78 -20.27
C MET A 189 -13.29 -33.29 -18.83
N ASP A 190 -13.27 -34.60 -18.60
CA ASP A 190 -13.68 -35.16 -17.30
C ASP A 190 -12.68 -34.93 -16.16
N THR A 191 -11.38 -34.81 -16.45
CA THR A 191 -10.35 -34.70 -15.41
C THR A 191 -9.60 -33.38 -15.42
N HIS A 192 -9.21 -32.91 -14.24
CA HIS A 192 -8.39 -31.70 -14.10
C HIS A 192 -7.04 -31.82 -14.81
N ALA A 193 -6.44 -33.02 -14.80
CA ALA A 193 -5.16 -33.28 -15.45
C ALA A 193 -5.25 -33.12 -16.98
N GLU A 194 -6.32 -33.59 -17.61
CA GLU A 194 -6.56 -33.43 -19.05
C GLU A 194 -6.74 -31.95 -19.41
N ARG A 195 -7.51 -31.19 -18.62
CA ARG A 195 -7.70 -29.74 -18.82
C ARG A 195 -6.36 -29.00 -18.73
N LEU A 196 -5.50 -29.36 -17.77
CA LEU A 196 -4.19 -28.76 -17.60
C LEU A 196 -3.25 -29.05 -18.78
N VAL A 197 -3.17 -30.31 -19.23
CA VAL A 197 -2.30 -30.71 -20.35
C VAL A 197 -2.73 -30.00 -21.64
N THR A 198 -4.03 -29.97 -21.93
CA THR A 198 -4.58 -29.26 -23.10
C THR A 198 -4.24 -27.78 -23.07
N PHE A 199 -4.41 -27.13 -21.91
CA PHE A 199 -4.11 -25.73 -21.76
C PHE A 199 -2.61 -25.45 -21.99
N LEU A 200 -1.72 -26.24 -21.37
CA LEU A 200 -0.27 -26.07 -21.50
C LEU A 200 0.26 -26.23 -22.93
N GLN A 201 -0.41 -27.01 -23.78
CA GLN A 201 -0.04 -27.14 -25.20
C GLN A 201 -0.24 -25.84 -26.01
N HIS A 202 -1.08 -24.93 -25.52
CA HIS A 202 -1.45 -23.69 -26.20
C HIS A 202 -0.89 -22.44 -25.50
N VAL A 203 -0.14 -22.60 -24.41
CA VAL A 203 0.52 -21.49 -23.71
C VAL A 203 1.84 -21.20 -24.39
N ASP A 204 2.04 -19.93 -24.78
CA ASP A 204 3.37 -19.43 -25.11
C ASP A 204 4.14 -19.12 -23.82
N PRO A 205 5.25 -19.84 -23.52
CA PRO A 205 6.06 -19.56 -22.33
C PRO A 205 6.64 -18.15 -22.31
N ALA A 206 6.79 -17.49 -23.46
CA ALA A 206 7.30 -16.13 -23.56
C ALA A 206 6.29 -15.07 -23.04
N GLU A 207 5.00 -15.39 -23.02
CA GLU A 207 3.95 -14.49 -22.52
C GLU A 207 3.69 -14.64 -21.00
N VAL A 208 4.28 -15.65 -20.36
CA VAL A 208 4.03 -15.95 -18.95
C VAL A 208 4.67 -14.89 -18.04
N GLY A 209 3.83 -14.07 -17.43
CA GLY A 209 4.23 -13.04 -16.47
C GLY A 209 4.67 -11.71 -17.06
N VAL A 210 4.51 -11.56 -18.38
CA VAL A 210 4.61 -10.28 -19.09
C VAL A 210 3.32 -9.48 -18.84
N PRO A 211 3.41 -8.17 -18.52
CA PRO A 211 2.22 -7.35 -18.36
C PRO A 211 1.42 -7.27 -19.66
N ARG A 212 0.10 -7.46 -19.58
CA ARG A 212 -0.81 -7.24 -20.72
C ARG A 212 -1.07 -5.73 -20.84
N SER A 213 -0.80 -5.19 -22.03
CA SER A 213 -1.02 -3.77 -22.38
C SER A 213 -2.48 -3.35 -22.31
#